data_AF-A0AAU3R2B0-F1
#
_entry.id   AF-A0AAU3R2B0-F1
#
_cell.length_a   1.000
_cell.length_b   1.000
_cell.length_c   1.000
_cell.angle_alpha   90.00
_cell.angle_beta   90.00
_cell.angle_gamma   90.00
#
_symmetry.space_group_name_H-M   'P 1'
#
loop_
_entity.id
_entity.type
_entity.pdbx_description
1 polymer ?
#
loop_
_entity_poly.entity_id
_entity_poly.type
_entity_poly.pdbx_seq_one_letter_code
_entity_poly.pdbx_strand_id
1 'polypeptide(L)' 'MDTDTAEGPELVLQGKVADAVTRAACSQDSPPADDEAVIRISVRMVDQIRGACDAAEAAGPQL' A
#
# COMPACT_ATOMS: atom_id res chain seq x y z
N MET A 1 6.09 -5.68 22.88
CA MET A 1 5.18 -6.67 22.29
C MET A 1 4.10 -5.85 21.63
N ASP A 2 4.31 -5.51 20.36
CA ASP A 2 3.24 -4.98 19.53
C ASP A 2 2.64 -6.18 18.82
N THR A 3 1.42 -6.49 19.24
CA THR A 3 0.53 -7.45 18.63
C THR A 3 -0.06 -6.78 17.40
N ASP A 4 0.68 -6.77 16.30
CA ASP A 4 0.05 -6.68 14.99
C ASP A 4 0.30 -8.02 14.31
N THR A 5 -0.70 -8.87 14.46
CA THR A 5 -0.69 -10.20 13.88
C THR A 5 -1.00 -9.97 12.42
N ALA A 6 -0.07 -10.28 11.51
CA ALA A 6 -0.31 -10.16 10.07
C ALA A 6 -1.58 -10.96 9.69
N GLU A 7 -2.71 -10.28 9.57
CA GLU A 7 -4.00 -10.86 9.18
C GLU A 7 -4.06 -10.92 7.65
N GLY A 8 -3.28 -11.83 7.06
CA GLY A 8 -3.38 -12.21 5.65
C GLY A 8 -2.20 -11.77 4.77
N PRO A 9 -2.23 -12.16 3.48
CA PRO A 9 -1.17 -11.82 2.53
C PRO A 9 -1.16 -10.31 2.23
N GLU A 10 -0.02 -9.66 2.49
CA GLU A 10 0.16 -8.22 2.29
C GLU A 10 0.98 -7.91 1.02
N LEU A 11 0.63 -6.82 0.34
CA LEU A 11 1.46 -6.26 -0.73
C LEU A 11 2.42 -5.22 -0.18
N VAL A 12 3.70 -5.60 -0.05
CA VAL A 12 4.75 -4.70 0.46
C VAL A 12 5.39 -3.90 -0.69
N LEU A 13 5.32 -2.57 -0.62
CA LEU A 13 5.83 -1.66 -1.65
C LEU A 13 6.86 -0.69 -1.09
N GLN A 14 8.08 -0.72 -1.63
CA GLN A 14 9.10 0.29 -1.30
C GLN A 14 8.93 1.53 -2.19
N GLY A 15 8.72 2.69 -1.57
CA GLY A 15 8.50 3.96 -2.26
C GLY A 15 9.10 5.16 -1.54
N LYS A 16 8.97 6.35 -2.14
CA LYS A 16 9.34 7.61 -1.49
C LYS A 16 8.12 8.19 -0.78
N VAL A 17 8.27 8.63 0.46
CA VAL A 17 7.21 9.38 1.14
C VAL A 17 6.81 10.60 0.31
N ALA A 18 5.50 10.85 0.23
CA ALA A 18 4.94 11.98 -0.46
C ALA A 18 5.27 13.31 0.25
N ASP A 19 5.34 14.39 -0.52
CA ASP A 19 5.46 15.72 0.07
C ASP A 19 4.17 16.14 0.79
N ALA A 20 4.25 17.22 1.57
CA ALA A 20 3.14 17.69 2.40
C ALA A 20 1.89 18.08 1.58
N VAL A 21 2.07 18.57 0.36
CA VAL A 21 0.95 18.96 -0.52
C VAL A 21 0.20 17.72 -0.99
N THR A 22 0.94 16.73 -1.49
CA THR A 22 0.38 15.46 -1.94
C THR A 22 -0.28 14.72 -0.79
N ARG A 23 0.36 14.68 0.39
CA ARG A 23 -0.22 14.07 1.59
C ARG A 23 -1.55 14.73 1.97
N ALA A 24 -1.58 16.06 2.04
CA ALA A 24 -2.79 16.80 2.41
C ALA A 24 -3.95 16.56 1.44
N ALA A 25 -3.65 16.45 0.14
CA ALA A 25 -4.65 16.11 -0.88
C ALA A 25 -5.23 14.70 -0.65
N CYS A 26 -4.39 13.69 -0.47
CA CYS A 26 -4.84 12.32 -0.17
C CYS A 26 -5.64 12.25 1.14
N SER A 27 -5.24 13.02 2.16
CA SER A 27 -5.94 13.07 3.46
C SER A 27 -7.34 13.68 3.39
N GLN A 28 -7.72 14.37 2.30
CA GLN A 28 -9.09 14.84 2.13
C GLN A 28 -10.04 13.69 1.81
N ASP A 29 -9.58 12.72 1.03
CA ASP A 29 -10.39 11.59 0.57
C ASP A 29 -10.37 10.45 1.60
N SER A 30 -9.23 10.24 2.25
CA SER A 30 -9.04 9.26 3.32
C SER A 30 -8.11 9.82 4.40
N PRO A 31 -8.62 10.19 5.58
CA PRO A 31 -7.77 10.61 6.70
C PRO A 31 -6.79 9.48 7.07
N PRO A 32 -5.47 9.75 7.09
CA PRO A 32 -4.49 8.71 7.38
C PRO A 32 -4.57 8.30 8.86
N ALA A 33 -4.41 7.01 9.13
CA ALA A 33 -4.14 6.51 10.47
C ALA A 33 -2.72 6.93 10.94
N ASP A 34 -2.45 6.81 12.24
CA ASP A 34 -1.19 7.26 12.85
C ASP A 34 0.05 6.52 12.29
N ASP A 35 -0.15 5.32 11.75
CA ASP A 35 0.86 4.43 11.15
C ASP A 35 0.82 4.40 9.61
N GLU A 36 -0.07 5.18 8.98
CA GLU A 36 -0.24 5.19 7.54
C GLU A 36 0.59 6.29 6.87
N ALA A 37 1.23 5.96 5.74
CA ALA A 37 2.00 6.90 4.94
C ALA A 37 1.59 6.89 3.47
N VAL A 38 1.42 8.08 2.89
CA VAL A 38 1.27 8.23 1.44
C VAL A 38 2.64 8.05 0.79
N ILE A 39 2.80 6.97 0.01
CA ILE A 39 4.02 6.68 -0.74
C ILE A 39 3.86 6.97 -2.23
N ARG A 40 4.91 7.50 -2.85
CA ARG A 40 5.03 7.73 -4.29
C ARG A 40 5.78 6.57 -4.92
N ILE A 41 5.13 5.96 -5.89
CA ILE A 41 5.66 4.85 -6.68
C ILE A 41 5.87 5.34 -8.12
N SER A 42 6.94 4.87 -8.77
CA SER A 42 7.18 5.20 -10.17
C SER A 42 6.11 4.59 -11.08
N VAL A 43 5.63 5.36 -12.06
CA VAL A 43 4.68 4.86 -13.07
C VAL A 43 5.18 3.61 -13.82
N ARG A 44 6.49 3.41 -13.90
CA ARG A 44 7.10 2.23 -14.52
C ARG A 44 6.85 0.92 -13.75
N MET A 45 6.45 1.02 -12.48
CA MET A 45 6.15 -0.14 -11.63
C MET A 45 4.68 -0.55 -11.73
N VAL A 46 3.83 0.21 -12.42
CA VAL A 46 2.39 -0.05 -12.46
C VAL A 46 2.08 -1.46 -12.97
N ASP A 47 2.74 -1.91 -14.03
CA ASP A 47 2.49 -3.26 -14.57
C ASP A 47 2.98 -4.38 -13.62
N GLN A 48 4.05 -4.13 -12.86
CA GLN A 48 4.53 -5.08 -11.85
C GLN A 48 3.57 -5.18 -10.66
N ILE A 49 3.01 -4.04 -10.23
CA ILE A 49 2.02 -3.99 -9.16
C ILE A 49 0.75 -4.72 -9.59
N ARG A 50 0.27 -4.48 -10.81
CA ARG A 50 -0.89 -5.20 -11.36
C ARG A 50 -0.67 -6.71 -11.36
N GLY A 51 0.48 -7.16 -11.88
CA GLY A 51 0.80 -8.59 -11.86
C GLY A 51 0.90 -9.19 -10.46
N ALA A 52 1.37 -8.43 -9.47
CA ALA A 52 1.38 -8.86 -8.07
C ALA A 52 -0.04 -8.97 -7.49
N CYS A 53 -0.93 -8.01 -7.80
CA CYS A 53 -2.34 -8.10 -7.44
C CYS A 53 -3.02 -9.30 -8.10
N ASP A 54 -2.84 -9.49 -9.41
CA ASP A 54 -3.41 -10.61 -10.17
C ASP A 54 -2.96 -11.96 -9.59
N ALA A 55 -1.68 -12.07 -9.21
CA ALA A 55 -1.14 -13.27 -8.58
C ALA A 55 -1.72 -13.52 -7.18
N ALA A 56 -1.91 -12.46 -6.38
CA ALA A 56 -2.53 -12.55 -5.06
C ALA A 56 -4.00 -12.98 -5.15
N GLU A 57 -4.75 -12.42 -6.09
CA GLU A 57 -6.15 -12.81 -6.35
C GLU A 57 -6.26 -14.26 -6.85
N ALA A 58 -5.37 -14.67 -7.76
CA ALA A 58 -5.33 -16.02 -8.30
C ALA A 58 -4.92 -17.09 -7.26
N ALA A 59 -4.09 -16.73 -6.27
CA ALA A 59 -3.73 -17.62 -5.18
C ALA A 59 -4.94 -17.99 -4.29
N GLY A 60 -6.04 -17.24 -4.38
CA GLY A 60 -7.24 -17.41 -3.57
C GLY A 60 -7.00 -17.04 -2.10
N PRO A 61 -8.07 -17.00 -1.27
CA PRO A 61 -7.92 -16.72 0.15
C PRO A 61 -7.12 -17.85 0.81
N GLN A 62 -5.86 -17.60 1.14
CA GLN A 62 -5.16 -18.37 2.15
C GLN A 62 -5.66 -17.89 3.52
N LEU A 63 -6.93 -18.19 3.82
CA LEU A 63 -7.55 -17.97 5.13
C LEU A 63 -7.06 -18.99 6.14
#